data_AF-A0AAE3QJ73-F1
#
_entry.id   AF-A0AAE3QJ73-F1
#
_cell.length_a   1.000
_cell.length_b   1.000
_cell.length_c   1.000
_cell.angle_alpha   90.00
_cell.angle_beta   90.00
_cell.angle_gamma   90.00
#
_symmetry.space_group_name_H-M   'P 1'
#
loop_
_entity.id
_entity.type
_entity.pdbx_description
1 polymer ?
#
loop_
_entity_poly.entity_id
_entity_poly.type
_entity_poly.pdbx_seq_one_letter_code
_entity_poly.pdbx_strand_id
1 'polypeptide(L)'
;MLFLVWIVPFLTEALRQPPNNTSCLLNIQVANASLADRAIEKVYMLPEVKAKEKYIQKITHGKQGVTLLIQSQPTATKPFYIIQVGYNGSDRLLVYYNFYVHSETMDIKVLDVVNGMIITLSEWRARGAL
;
A
#
# COMPACT_ATOMS: atom_id res chain seq x y z
N MET A 1 -13.54 -68.06 1.69
CA MET A 1 -12.69 -68.74 2.70
C MET A 1 -11.57 -67.75 3.05
N LEU A 2 -11.22 -67.38 4.28
CA LEU A 2 -11.77 -67.42 5.63
C LEU A 2 -10.80 -66.52 6.45
N PHE A 3 -11.32 -65.78 7.42
CA PHE A 3 -10.63 -64.82 8.30
C PHE A 3 -9.59 -65.47 9.25
N LEU A 4 -8.65 -64.67 9.77
CA LEU A 4 -8.13 -64.64 11.17
C LEU A 4 -7.11 -63.45 11.24
N VAL A 5 -7.24 -62.29 11.91
CA VAL A 5 -7.48 -61.95 13.36
C VAL A 5 -6.34 -62.52 14.22
N TRP A 6 -5.52 -61.81 15.03
CA TRP A 6 -5.49 -60.48 15.67
C TRP A 6 -4.04 -60.22 16.15
N ILE A 7 -3.68 -58.97 16.49
CA ILE A 7 -3.03 -58.54 17.76
C ILE A 7 -2.86 -57.00 17.69
N VAL A 8 -3.51 -56.30 18.61
CA VAL A 8 -3.06 -54.99 19.14
C VAL A 8 -2.69 -55.28 20.59
N PRO A 9 -1.56 -54.78 21.11
CA PRO A 9 -1.54 -53.39 21.58
C PRO A 9 -0.16 -52.73 21.49
N PHE A 10 -0.10 -51.45 21.11
CA PHE A 10 0.94 -50.59 21.66
C PHE A 10 0.35 -49.24 22.02
N LEU A 11 0.66 -48.86 23.25
CA LEU A 11 0.18 -47.71 24.00
C LEU A 11 0.44 -46.39 23.27
N THR A 12 -0.56 -45.51 23.37
CA THR A 12 -0.46 -44.08 23.70
C THR A 12 0.43 -43.21 22.84
N GLU A 13 -0.08 -42.70 21.72
CA GLU A 13 0.32 -41.36 21.23
C GLU A 13 -0.68 -40.84 20.17
N ALA A 14 -1.98 -40.77 20.50
CA ALA A 14 -2.99 -40.31 19.53
C ALA A 14 -4.05 -39.39 20.14
N LEU A 15 -3.63 -38.33 20.86
CA LEU A 15 -4.43 -37.12 21.05
C LEU A 15 -3.52 -35.88 21.10
N ARG A 16 -2.98 -35.49 19.95
CA ARG A 16 -2.69 -34.09 19.68
C ARG A 16 -2.89 -33.81 18.21
N GLN A 17 -4.13 -33.56 17.82
CA GLN A 17 -4.35 -32.68 16.68
C GLN A 17 -3.72 -31.33 17.09
N PRO A 18 -2.72 -30.80 16.35
CA PRO A 18 -2.25 -29.45 16.61
C PRO A 18 -3.46 -28.51 16.47
N PRO A 19 -3.64 -27.53 17.36
CA PRO A 19 -4.74 -26.59 17.22
C PRO A 19 -4.65 -25.93 15.84
N ASN A 20 -5.71 -26.12 15.05
CA ASN A 20 -6.04 -25.33 13.88
C ASN A 20 -5.98 -23.84 14.27
N ASN A 21 -4.88 -23.19 13.94
CA ASN A 21 -4.68 -21.76 14.13
C ASN A 21 -4.08 -21.11 12.89
N THR A 22 -4.51 -21.51 11.69
CA THR A 22 -4.16 -20.77 10.47
C THR A 22 -5.08 -19.55 10.22
N SER A 23 -6.04 -19.30 11.11
CA SER A 23 -6.90 -18.10 11.07
C SER A 23 -6.47 -17.00 12.06
N CYS A 24 -5.34 -17.15 12.76
CA CYS A 24 -4.81 -16.14 13.68
C CYS A 24 -3.35 -15.77 13.38
N LEU A 25 -2.98 -15.63 12.11
CA LEU A 25 -1.69 -15.03 11.70
C LEU A 25 -1.80 -14.07 10.51
N LEU A 26 -2.98 -13.93 9.88
CA LEU A 26 -3.19 -12.96 8.80
C LEU A 26 -3.60 -11.55 9.29
N ASN A 27 -3.93 -11.40 10.57
CA ASN A 27 -4.46 -10.13 11.11
C ASN A 27 -3.47 -9.32 11.96
N ILE A 28 -2.22 -9.79 12.16
CA ILE A 28 -1.24 -9.05 12.97
C ILE A 28 -0.36 -8.13 12.10
N GLN A 29 -0.16 -8.44 10.81
CA GLN A 29 0.61 -7.58 9.90
C GLN A 29 -0.16 -6.29 9.51
N VAL A 30 -1.49 -6.34 9.48
CA VAL A 30 -2.34 -5.17 9.17
C VAL A 30 -2.54 -4.27 10.40
N ALA A 31 -2.27 -4.77 11.61
CA ALA A 31 -2.57 -4.06 12.85
C ALA A 31 -1.55 -2.97 13.24
N ASN A 32 -0.34 -2.97 12.67
CA ASN A 32 0.75 -2.04 13.04
C ASN A 32 1.43 -1.35 11.83
N ALA A 33 0.70 -1.03 10.76
CA ALA A 33 1.24 -0.17 9.71
C ALA A 33 1.48 1.24 10.25
N SER A 34 2.66 1.83 9.99
CA SER A 34 2.96 3.19 10.45
C SER A 34 2.02 4.20 9.80
N LEU A 35 1.84 5.38 10.39
CA LEU A 35 1.05 6.45 9.76
C LEU A 35 1.59 6.83 8.38
N ALA A 36 2.90 6.71 8.18
CA ALA A 36 3.57 6.89 6.90
C ALA A 36 3.14 5.82 5.86
N ASP A 37 3.10 4.55 6.26
CA ASP A 37 2.66 3.45 5.39
C ASP A 37 1.20 3.63 4.97
N ARG A 38 0.34 4.03 5.91
CA ARG A 38 -1.07 4.34 5.64
C ARG A 38 -1.23 5.52 4.67
N ALA A 39 -0.39 6.54 4.81
CA ALA A 39 -0.40 7.69 3.90
C ALA A 39 0.04 7.30 2.48
N ILE A 40 1.10 6.49 2.35
CA ILE A 40 1.57 5.93 1.07
C ILE A 40 0.47 5.08 0.44
N GLU A 41 -0.14 4.17 1.19
CA GLU A 41 -1.20 3.30 0.69
C GLU A 41 -2.39 4.12 0.18
N LYS A 42 -2.83 5.14 0.95
CA LYS A 42 -3.95 5.99 0.56
C LYS A 42 -3.68 6.75 -0.73
N VAL A 43 -2.45 7.25 -0.92
CA VAL A 43 -2.02 7.88 -2.18
C VAL A 43 -1.94 6.86 -3.32
N TYR A 44 -1.38 5.68 -3.06
CA TYR A 44 -1.25 4.62 -4.06
C TYR A 44 -2.59 4.11 -4.57
N MET A 45 -3.64 4.16 -3.75
CA MET A 45 -5.01 3.76 -4.12
C MET A 45 -5.78 4.83 -4.92
N LEU A 46 -5.23 6.04 -5.10
CA LEU A 46 -5.88 7.06 -5.91
C LEU A 46 -6.02 6.61 -7.38
N PRO A 47 -7.19 6.79 -8.03
CA PRO A 47 -7.39 6.44 -9.43
C PRO A 47 -6.34 7.03 -10.38
N GLU A 48 -5.92 8.26 -10.12
CA GLU A 48 -4.92 9.00 -10.90
C GLU A 48 -3.53 8.35 -10.81
N VAL A 49 -3.19 7.84 -9.62
CA VAL A 49 -1.94 7.11 -9.38
C VAL A 49 -2.00 5.73 -10.03
N LYS A 50 -3.12 5.01 -9.91
CA LYS A 50 -3.33 3.72 -10.60
C LYS A 50 -3.33 3.85 -12.12
N ALA A 51 -3.87 4.93 -12.66
CA ALA A 51 -3.83 5.21 -14.09
C ALA A 51 -2.38 5.43 -14.55
N LYS A 52 -1.59 6.19 -13.77
CA LYS A 52 -0.17 6.40 -14.06
C LYS A 52 0.66 5.12 -13.93
N GLU A 53 0.40 4.30 -12.92
CA GLU A 53 0.97 2.95 -12.73
C GLU A 53 0.78 2.12 -14.00
N LYS A 54 -0.45 2.00 -14.48
CA LYS A 54 -0.78 1.24 -15.71
C LYS A 54 -0.06 1.80 -16.93
N TYR A 55 0.01 3.12 -17.07
CA TYR A 55 0.74 3.76 -18.17
C TYR A 55 2.23 3.41 -18.14
N ILE A 56 2.87 3.52 -16.97
CA ILE A 56 4.30 3.20 -16.80
C ILE A 56 4.55 1.72 -17.08
N GLN A 57 3.73 0.83 -16.51
CA GLN A 57 3.84 -0.60 -16.77
C GLN A 57 3.72 -0.89 -18.27
N LYS A 58 2.82 -0.22 -18.99
CA LYS A 58 2.67 -0.39 -20.44
C LYS A 58 3.94 0.01 -21.19
N ILE A 59 4.49 1.20 -20.94
CA ILE A 59 5.68 1.69 -21.66
C ILE A 59 6.98 0.99 -21.25
N THR A 60 7.01 0.37 -20.07
CA THR A 60 8.17 -0.38 -19.57
C THR A 60 8.05 -1.89 -19.75
N HIS A 61 6.99 -2.37 -20.43
CA HIS A 61 6.69 -3.79 -20.59
C HIS A 61 6.62 -4.55 -19.26
N GLY A 62 6.00 -3.92 -18.25
CA GLY A 62 5.77 -4.47 -16.92
C GLY A 62 6.99 -4.46 -16.00
N LYS A 63 8.14 -3.94 -16.44
CA LYS A 63 9.37 -3.95 -15.64
C LYS A 63 9.35 -2.96 -14.48
N GLN A 64 8.56 -1.88 -14.59
CA GLN A 64 8.47 -0.85 -13.57
C GLN A 64 7.03 -0.35 -13.41
N GLY A 65 6.74 0.16 -12.20
CA GLY A 65 5.49 0.82 -11.82
C GLY A 65 5.73 2.28 -11.40
N VAL A 66 4.74 2.90 -10.74
CA VAL A 66 5.03 4.15 -10.05
C VAL A 66 5.90 3.88 -8.83
N THR A 67 6.72 4.86 -8.47
CA THR A 67 7.47 4.91 -7.22
C THR A 67 6.87 5.99 -6.35
N LEU A 68 6.61 5.67 -5.08
CA LEU A 68 6.15 6.61 -4.07
C LEU A 68 7.29 6.89 -3.10
N LEU A 69 7.59 8.16 -2.86
CA LEU A 69 8.64 8.60 -1.96
C LEU A 69 8.07 9.63 -0.97
N ILE A 70 8.30 9.42 0.33
CA ILE A 70 8.04 10.46 1.33
C ILE A 70 9.18 11.48 1.25
N GLN A 71 8.90 12.63 0.66
CA GLN A 71 9.83 13.75 0.57
C GLN A 71 9.91 14.52 1.91
N SER A 72 8.84 14.53 2.70
CA SER A 72 8.83 15.20 4.01
C SER A 72 7.89 14.51 5.00
N GLN A 73 8.32 14.46 6.27
CA GLN A 73 7.56 13.96 7.41
C GLN A 73 6.75 15.12 8.05
N PRO A 74 5.59 14.85 8.64
CA PRO A 74 4.79 15.87 9.32
C PRO A 74 5.53 16.44 10.53
N THR A 75 5.31 17.72 10.80
CA THR A 75 5.79 18.43 11.99
C THR A 75 4.61 19.13 12.68
N ALA A 76 4.83 19.66 13.89
CA ALA A 76 3.81 20.39 14.64
C ALA A 76 3.22 21.60 13.87
N THR A 77 4.00 22.23 12.97
CA THR A 77 3.55 23.38 12.17
C THR A 77 3.18 23.02 10.74
N LYS A 78 3.57 21.83 10.27
CA LYS A 78 3.28 21.33 8.93
C LYS A 78 2.78 19.88 9.06
N PRO A 79 1.49 19.66 9.34
CA PRO A 79 0.95 18.34 9.69
C PRO A 79 0.71 17.46 8.46
N PHE A 80 1.61 17.50 7.47
CA PHE A 80 1.46 16.76 6.21
C PHE A 80 2.68 15.90 5.92
N TYR A 81 2.42 14.64 5.56
CA TYR A 81 3.36 13.90 4.72
C TYR A 81 3.36 14.50 3.33
N ILE A 82 4.54 14.80 2.78
CA ILE A 82 4.67 15.15 1.37
C ILE A 82 5.12 13.90 0.61
N ILE A 83 4.25 13.37 -0.24
CA ILE A 83 4.47 12.14 -0.99
C ILE A 83 4.61 12.48 -2.47
N GLN A 84 5.76 12.15 -3.02
CA GLN A 84 6.05 12.24 -4.44
C GLN A 84 5.69 10.94 -5.12
N VAL A 85 4.91 11.04 -6.19
CA VAL A 85 4.59 9.91 -7.08
C VAL A 85 5.31 10.13 -8.38
N GLY A 86 6.18 9.20 -8.77
CA GLY A 86 7.03 9.36 -9.93
C GLY A 86 7.38 8.07 -10.63
N TYR A 87 8.22 8.18 -11.65
CA TYR A 87 8.87 7.07 -12.32
C TYR A 87 10.35 7.05 -11.93
N ASN A 88 10.85 5.90 -11.49
CA ASN A 88 12.27 5.75 -11.17
C ASN A 88 13.08 5.61 -12.46
N GLY A 89 13.59 6.74 -12.95
CA GLY A 89 14.52 6.79 -14.08
C GLY A 89 15.92 6.31 -13.68
N SER A 90 16.85 6.31 -14.62
CA SER A 90 18.23 5.87 -14.36
C SER A 90 18.94 6.72 -13.30
N ASP A 91 18.70 8.03 -13.31
CA ASP A 91 19.49 8.99 -12.53
C ASP A 91 18.69 9.66 -11.41
N ARG A 92 17.35 9.71 -11.54
CA ARG A 92 16.47 10.40 -10.60
C ARG A 92 15.03 9.92 -10.70
N LEU A 93 14.27 10.20 -9.64
CA LEU A 93 12.81 10.10 -9.65
C LEU A 93 12.23 11.24 -10.52
N LEU A 94 11.53 10.87 -11.59
CA LEU A 94 10.73 11.80 -12.39
C LEU A 94 9.35 11.94 -11.75
N VAL A 95 9.15 13.02 -11.00
CA VAL A 95 7.94 13.26 -10.21
C VAL A 95 6.79 13.72 -11.11
N TYR A 96 5.64 13.04 -11.02
CA TYR A 96 4.39 13.42 -11.67
C TYR A 96 3.45 14.17 -10.74
N TYR A 97 3.36 13.74 -9.48
CA TYR A 97 2.45 14.32 -8.49
C TYR A 97 3.17 14.56 -7.16
N ASN A 98 2.80 15.65 -6.49
CA ASN A 98 3.12 15.90 -5.09
C ASN A 98 1.81 15.92 -4.30
N PHE A 99 1.59 14.90 -3.49
CA PHE A 99 0.44 14.81 -2.59
C PHE A 99 0.83 15.21 -1.17
N TYR A 100 -0.09 15.89 -0.50
CA TYR A 100 0.02 16.31 0.89
C TYR A 100 -1.04 15.55 1.68
N VAL A 101 -0.60 14.63 2.53
CA VAL A 101 -1.51 13.79 3.33
C VAL A 101 -1.45 14.25 4.78
N HIS A 102 -2.58 14.72 5.31
CA HIS A 102 -2.65 15.18 6.69
C HIS A 102 -2.36 14.02 7.65
N SER A 103 -1.47 14.20 8.63
CA SER A 103 -0.99 13.10 9.48
C SER A 103 -2.04 12.49 10.39
N GLU A 104 -3.07 13.27 10.76
CA GLU A 104 -4.18 12.83 11.62
C GLU A 104 -5.42 12.44 10.81
N THR A 105 -6.03 13.38 10.08
CA THR A 105 -7.25 13.14 9.30
C THR A 105 -7.05 12.27 8.06
N MET A 106 -5.81 12.09 7.60
CA MET A 106 -5.47 11.43 6.34
C MET A 106 -6.06 12.13 5.10
N ASP A 107 -6.52 13.38 5.20
CA ASP A 107 -7.02 14.12 4.05
C ASP A 107 -5.90 14.38 3.05
N ILE A 108 -6.24 14.27 1.76
CA ILE A 108 -5.28 14.40 0.67
C ILE A 108 -5.51 15.73 -0.05
N LYS A 109 -4.44 16.49 -0.17
CA LYS A 109 -4.31 17.63 -1.08
C LYS A 109 -3.24 17.35 -2.11
N VAL A 110 -3.22 18.13 -3.18
CA VAL A 110 -2.28 17.98 -4.29
C VAL A 110 -1.74 19.34 -4.70
N LEU A 111 -0.46 19.37 -5.08
CA LEU A 111 0.11 20.55 -5.73
C LEU A 111 -0.43 20.64 -7.16
N ASP A 112 -1.29 21.62 -7.40
CA ASP A 112 -1.61 22.08 -8.74
C ASP A 112 -0.40 22.83 -9.31
N VAL A 113 0.41 22.13 -10.10
CA VAL A 113 1.63 22.67 -10.70
C VAL A 113 1.37 23.79 -11.70
N VAL A 114 0.14 23.91 -12.24
CA VAL A 114 -0.21 24.96 -13.18
C VAL A 114 -0.33 26.30 -12.47
N ASN A 115 -0.94 26.31 -11.28
CA ASN A 115 -1.21 27.51 -10.51
C ASN A 115 -0.28 27.70 -9.30
N GLY A 116 0.57 26.71 -9.00
CA GLY A 116 1.45 26.73 -7.83
C GLY A 116 0.73 26.64 -6.49
N MET A 117 -0.49 26.08 -6.46
CA MET A 117 -1.35 26.04 -5.26
C MET A 117 -1.54 24.62 -4.74
N ILE A 118 -1.64 24.46 -3.43
CA ILE A 118 -2.02 23.19 -2.80
C ILE A 118 -3.53 23.18 -2.61
N ILE A 119 -4.23 22.36 -3.39
CA ILE A 119 -5.70 22.31 -3.43
C ILE A 119 -6.21 20.92 -3.05
N THR A 120 -7.50 20.80 -2.74
CA THR A 120 -8.12 19.51 -2.46
C THR A 120 -8.18 18.63 -3.72
N LEU A 121 -8.27 17.31 -3.54
CA LEU A 121 -8.48 16.40 -4.68
C LEU A 121 -9.76 16.74 -5.46
N SER A 122 -10.82 17.17 -4.79
CA SER A 122 -12.08 17.51 -5.48
C SER A 122 -11.92 18.73 -6.38
N GLU A 123 -11.25 19.79 -5.90
CA GLU A 123 -10.97 20.97 -6.71
C GLU A 123 -10.04 20.63 -7.88
N TRP A 124 -9.04 19.79 -7.65
CA TRP A 124 -8.11 19.36 -8.70
C TRP A 124 -8.82 18.57 -9.81
N ARG A 125 -9.70 17.64 -9.44
CA ARG A 125 -10.52 16.86 -10.39
C ARG A 125 -11.49 17.74 -11.17
N ALA A 126 -12.10 18.74 -10.54
CA ALA A 126 -13.00 19.68 -11.20
C ALA A 126 -12.31 20.51 -12.29
N ARG A 127 -10.98 20.65 -12.24
CA ARG A 127 -10.18 21.36 -13.25
C ARG A 127 -9.78 20.48 -14.44
N GLY A 128 -10.19 19.21 -14.48
CA GLY A 128 -9.89 18.31 -15.58
C GLY A 128 -8.49 17.69 -15.52
N ALA A 129 -7.91 17.56 -14.32
CA ALA A 129 -6.67 16.83 -14.15
C ALA A 129 -6.88 15.32 -14.42
N LEU A 130 -6.50 14.87 -15.62
CA LEU A 130 -6.32 13.48 -16.03
C LEU A 130 -5.04 13.34 -16.86
#